data_AF-A0A1H4FR12-F1
#
_entry.id   AF-A0A1H4FR12-F1
#
_cell.length_a   1.000
_cell.length_b   1.000
_cell.length_c   1.000
_cell.angle_alpha   90.00
_cell.angle_beta   90.00
_cell.angle_gamma   90.00
#
_symmetry.space_group_name_H-M   'P 1'
#
loop_
_entity.id
_entity.type
_entity.pdbx_description
1 polymer ?
#
loop_
_entity_poly.entity_id
_entity_poly.type
_entity_poly.pdbx_seq_one_letter_code
_entity_poly.pdbx_strand_id
1 'polypeptide(L)'
;MILVLRLVMLLIAATSLLAAVLVTASLFIADRAPQSSQFLAISLVVSAFFAATGALAFGLQRQMARLRDAGARLDGAAAERFAPPFHALARLLLAGGTILAPILLLATYVILARIDQGFAVFG
;
A
#
# COMPACT_ATOMS: atom_id res chain seq x y z
N MET A 1 -16.75 -10.98 2.18
CA MET A 1 -16.38 -9.60 1.76
C MET A 1 -15.31 -8.97 2.67
N ILE A 2 -15.51 -8.89 3.99
CA ILE A 2 -14.56 -8.20 4.90
C ILE A 2 -13.18 -8.86 4.92
N LEU A 3 -13.10 -10.19 4.90
CA LEU A 3 -11.82 -10.91 4.86
C LEU A 3 -11.05 -10.62 3.57
N VAL A 4 -11.74 -10.59 2.41
CA VAL A 4 -11.13 -10.27 1.12
C VAL A 4 -10.62 -8.83 1.12
N LEU A 5 -11.43 -7.88 1.60
CA LEU A 5 -11.00 -6.48 1.75
C LEU A 5 -9.75 -6.36 2.64
N ARG A 6 -9.73 -7.11 3.75
CA ARG A 6 -8.58 -7.14 4.66
C ARG A 6 -7.34 -7.67 3.95
N LEU A 7 -7.45 -8.75 3.18
CA LEU A 7 -6.33 -9.32 2.42
C LEU A 7 -5.84 -8.34 1.35
N VAL A 8 -6.74 -7.69 0.62
CA VAL A 8 -6.38 -6.70 -0.41
C VAL A 8 -5.66 -5.50 0.21
N MET A 9 -6.16 -4.96 1.32
CA MET A 9 -5.52 -3.84 2.01
C MET A 9 -4.16 -4.22 2.62
N LEU A 10 -4.04 -5.43 3.18
CA LEU A 10 -2.77 -5.96 3.67
C LEU A 10 -1.77 -6.15 2.52
N LEU A 11 -2.21 -6.67 1.38
CA LEU A 11 -1.38 -6.86 0.20
C LEU A 11 -0.84 -5.51 -0.28
N ILE A 12 -1.70 -4.51 -0.44
CA ILE A 12 -1.32 -3.14 -0.81
C ILE A 12 -0.30 -2.58 0.18
N ALA A 13 -0.57 -2.69 1.48
CA ALA A 13 0.33 -2.21 2.52
C ALA A 13 1.70 -2.89 2.44
N ALA A 14 1.72 -4.22 2.33
CA ALA A 14 2.93 -5.02 2.24
C ALA A 14 3.74 -4.71 0.98
N THR A 15 3.11 -4.69 -0.19
CA THR A 15 3.80 -4.38 -1.46
C THR A 15 4.31 -2.95 -1.48
N SER A 16 3.57 -2.00 -0.92
CA SER A 16 4.01 -0.61 -0.85
C SER A 16 5.20 -0.45 0.09
N LEU A 17 5.16 -1.04 1.27
CA LEU A 17 6.30 -1.02 2.21
C LEU A 17 7.52 -1.75 1.62
N LEU A 18 7.31 -2.87 0.95
CA LEU A 18 8.37 -3.63 0.31
C LEU A 18 9.00 -2.82 -0.84
N ALA A 19 8.21 -2.11 -1.66
CA ALA A 19 8.73 -1.19 -2.66
C ALA A 19 9.55 -0.06 -2.03
N ALA A 20 9.09 0.55 -0.93
CA ALA A 20 9.85 1.58 -0.21
C ALA A 20 11.21 1.04 0.28
N VAL A 21 11.21 -0.18 0.84
CA VAL A 21 12.43 -0.84 1.31
C VAL A 21 13.36 -1.14 0.13
N LEU A 22 12.86 -1.69 -0.98
CA LEU A 22 13.67 -2.02 -2.15
C LEU A 22 14.28 -0.77 -2.80
N VAL A 23 13.51 0.30 -2.96
CA VAL A 23 14.02 1.58 -3.49
C VAL A 23 15.13 2.10 -2.59
N THR A 24 14.94 2.07 -1.28
CA THR A 24 15.96 2.50 -0.31
C THR A 24 17.19 1.58 -0.35
N ALA A 25 17.01 0.27 -0.40
CA ALA A 25 18.09 -0.71 -0.47
C ALA A 25 18.90 -0.59 -1.77
N SER A 26 18.26 -0.23 -2.88
CA SER A 26 18.93 -0.01 -4.17
C SER A 26 20.01 1.08 -4.11
N LEU A 27 19.91 2.03 -3.17
CA LEU A 27 20.94 3.05 -2.94
C LEU A 27 22.25 2.47 -2.41
N PHE A 28 22.21 1.30 -1.77
CA PHE A 28 23.37 0.69 -1.12
C PHE A 28 23.91 -0.53 -1.88
N ILE A 29 23.06 -1.20 -2.65
CA ILE A 29 23.38 -2.50 -3.29
C ILE A 29 23.75 -2.32 -4.77
N ALA A 30 23.33 -1.23 -5.43
CA ALA A 30 23.59 -1.07 -6.86
C ALA A 30 25.06 -0.76 -7.15
N ASP A 31 25.71 -1.64 -7.92
CA ASP A 31 27.10 -1.48 -8.40
C ASP A 31 27.28 -0.22 -9.28
N ARG A 32 26.19 0.30 -9.86
CA ARG A 32 26.17 1.44 -10.78
C ARG A 32 25.26 2.58 -10.31
N ALA A 33 25.19 2.87 -9.01
CA ALA A 33 24.40 3.99 -8.51
C ALA A 33 25.01 5.35 -8.93
N PRO A 34 24.26 6.22 -9.65
CA PRO A 34 24.71 7.58 -9.91
C PRO A 34 24.85 8.35 -8.58
N GLN A 35 26.03 8.90 -8.28
CA GLN A 35 26.27 9.64 -7.04
C GLN A 35 25.74 11.09 -7.06
N SER A 36 24.76 11.40 -7.91
CA SER A 36 24.19 12.74 -7.97
C SER A 36 23.23 13.00 -6.80
N SER A 37 23.25 14.21 -6.25
CA SER A 37 22.32 14.62 -5.19
C SER A 37 20.84 14.55 -5.63
N GLN A 38 20.58 14.73 -6.93
CA GLN A 38 19.26 14.59 -7.54
C GLN A 38 18.75 13.14 -7.47
N PHE A 39 19.61 12.15 -7.74
CA PHE A 39 19.25 10.74 -7.69
C PHE A 39 18.86 10.30 -6.27
N LEU A 40 19.62 10.76 -5.26
CA LEU A 40 19.31 10.51 -3.86
C LEU A 40 17.98 11.16 -3.44
N ALA A 41 17.75 12.41 -3.83
CA ALA A 41 16.52 13.13 -3.50
C ALA A 41 15.27 12.42 -4.08
N ILE A 42 15.32 12.02 -5.36
CA ILE A 42 14.22 11.29 -6.01
C ILE A 42 13.94 9.97 -5.29
N SER A 43 14.98 9.20 -4.99
CA SER A 43 14.83 7.90 -4.34
C SER A 43 14.22 8.03 -2.95
N LEU A 44 14.65 9.02 -2.15
CA LEU A 44 14.05 9.30 -0.84
C LEU A 44 12.58 9.71 -0.94
N VAL A 45 12.25 10.59 -1.89
CA VAL A 45 10.85 11.03 -2.09
C VAL A 45 9.96 9.86 -2.49
N VAL A 46 10.42 9.00 -3.41
CA VAL A 46 9.66 7.83 -3.85
C VAL A 46 9.54 6.79 -2.73
N SER A 47 10.61 6.52 -1.99
CA SER A 47 10.56 5.65 -0.81
C SER A 47 9.58 6.18 0.25
N ALA A 48 9.60 7.48 0.54
CA ALA A 48 8.69 8.12 1.48
C ALA A 48 7.23 8.03 1.00
N PHE A 49 7.00 8.22 -0.31
CA PHE A 49 5.67 8.05 -0.91
C PHE A 49 5.13 6.63 -0.70
N PHE A 50 5.92 5.61 -1.07
CA PHE A 50 5.53 4.22 -0.88
C PHE A 50 5.34 3.85 0.60
N ALA A 51 6.18 4.37 1.50
CA ALA A 51 6.01 4.17 2.94
C ALA A 51 4.70 4.80 3.44
N ALA A 52 4.39 6.04 3.02
CA ALA A 52 3.15 6.73 3.37
C ALA A 52 1.92 5.99 2.83
N THR A 53 1.95 5.53 1.58
CA THR A 53 0.87 4.72 0.98
C THR A 53 0.65 3.43 1.77
N GLY A 54 1.73 2.75 2.17
CA GLY A 54 1.63 1.54 2.98
C GLY A 54 1.03 1.79 4.37
N ALA A 55 1.49 2.84 5.05
CA ALA A 55 0.97 3.26 6.34
C ALA A 55 -0.51 3.69 6.27
N LEU A 56 -0.91 4.41 5.21
CA LEU A 56 -2.29 4.81 4.96
C LEU A 56 -3.19 3.59 4.76
N ALA A 57 -2.77 2.62 3.94
CA ALA A 57 -3.53 1.38 3.72
C ALA A 57 -3.75 0.62 5.04
N PHE A 58 -2.71 0.51 5.87
CA PHE A 58 -2.81 -0.11 7.19
C PHE A 58 -3.72 0.66 8.15
N GLY A 59 -3.61 2.00 8.16
CA GLY A 59 -4.44 2.88 8.97
C GLY A 59 -5.93 2.80 8.60
N LEU A 60 -6.25 2.80 7.30
CA LEU A 60 -7.60 2.61 6.77
C LEU A 60 -8.19 1.28 7.20
N GLN A 61 -7.42 0.19 7.08
CA GLN A 61 -7.85 -1.12 7.54
C GLN A 61 -8.15 -1.16 9.04
N ARG A 62 -7.31 -0.52 9.87
CA ARG A 62 -7.53 -0.43 11.32
C ARG A 62 -8.78 0.38 11.65
N GLN A 63 -9.02 1.50 10.96
CA GLN A 63 -10.23 2.29 11.16
C GLN A 63 -11.48 1.56 10.72
N MET A 64 -11.44 0.83 9.60
CA MET A 64 -12.56 -0.01 9.19
C MET A 64 -12.91 -1.10 10.20
N ALA A 65 -11.90 -1.72 10.81
CA ALA A 65 -12.12 -2.69 11.89
C ALA A 65 -12.81 -2.03 13.10
N ARG A 66 -12.34 -0.85 13.52
CA ARG A 66 -12.96 -0.06 14.60
C ARG A 66 -14.40 0.33 14.29
N LEU A 67 -14.67 0.81 13.06
CA LEU A 67 -16.01 1.18 12.59
C LEU A 67 -16.96 -0.03 12.60
N ARG A 68 -16.48 -1.20 12.18
CA ARG A 68 -17.25 -2.44 12.25
C ARG A 68 -17.57 -2.81 13.69
N ASP A 69 -16.58 -2.77 14.57
CA ASP A 69 -16.75 -3.14 15.98
C ASP A 69 -17.67 -2.15 16.72
N ALA A 70 -17.67 -0.87 16.32
CA ALA A 70 -18.62 0.13 16.80
C ALA A 70 -20.03 -0.13 16.26
N GLY A 71 -20.17 -0.45 14.97
CA GLY A 71 -21.46 -0.79 14.36
C GLY A 71 -22.09 -2.05 14.94
N ALA A 72 -21.28 -3.03 15.35
CA ALA A 72 -21.75 -4.25 16.03
C ALA A 72 -22.34 -4.01 17.43
N ARG A 73 -22.09 -2.83 18.02
CA ARG A 73 -22.65 -2.43 19.33
C ARG A 73 -23.94 -1.61 19.20
N LEU A 74 -24.40 -1.33 17.98
CA LEU A 74 -25.64 -0.60 17.73
C LEU A 74 -26.85 -1.52 17.83
N ASP A 75 -27.94 -1.00 18.39
CA ASP A 75 -29.23 -1.71 18.45
C ASP A 75 -29.86 -1.86 17.06
N GLY A 76 -30.73 -2.87 16.89
CA GLY A 76 -31.21 -3.38 15.59
C GLY A 76 -31.59 -2.32 14.55
N ALA A 77 -32.40 -1.33 14.91
CA ALA A 77 -32.81 -0.27 13.97
C ALA A 77 -31.66 0.68 13.56
N ALA A 78 -30.69 0.90 14.44
CA ALA A 78 -29.49 1.68 14.15
C ALA A 78 -28.46 0.87 13.34
N ALA A 79 -28.35 -0.43 13.62
CA ALA A 79 -27.49 -1.35 12.86
C ALA A 79 -27.95 -1.50 11.40
N GLU A 80 -29.26 -1.61 11.16
CA GLU A 80 -29.84 -1.68 9.80
C GLU A 80 -29.59 -0.41 8.98
N ARG A 81 -29.59 0.77 9.61
CA ARG A 81 -29.26 2.04 8.95
C ARG A 81 -27.76 2.20 8.69
N PHE A 82 -26.90 1.61 9.53
CA PHE A 82 -25.45 1.69 9.41
C PHE A 82 -24.85 0.72 8.39
N ALA A 83 -25.45 -0.46 8.21
CA ALA A 83 -24.90 -1.52 7.36
C ALA A 83 -24.76 -1.13 5.86
N PRO A 84 -25.76 -0.50 5.20
CA PRO A 84 -25.66 -0.14 3.79
C PRO A 84 -24.51 0.83 3.45
N PRO A 85 -24.33 1.98 4.13
CA PRO A 85 -23.23 2.90 3.83
C PRO A 85 -21.87 2.27 4.14
N PHE A 86 -21.76 1.46 5.20
CA PHE A 86 -20.54 0.71 5.50
C PHE A 86 -20.18 -0.28 4.37
N HIS A 87 -21.15 -1.01 3.83
CA HIS A 87 -20.94 -1.92 2.70
C HIS A 87 -20.63 -1.19 1.38
N ALA A 88 -21.20 0.00 1.15
CA ALA A 88 -20.83 0.82 0.00
C ALA A 88 -19.36 1.26 0.09
N LEU A 89 -18.91 1.77 1.24
CA LEU A 89 -17.52 2.15 1.49
C LEU A 89 -16.57 0.94 1.33
N ALA A 90 -16.94 -0.21 1.91
CA ALA A 90 -16.17 -1.43 1.81
C ALA A 90 -16.01 -1.91 0.35
N ARG A 91 -17.05 -1.79 -0.48
CA ARG A 91 -17.00 -2.13 -1.91
C ARG A 91 -16.13 -1.17 -2.70
N LEU A 92 -16.21 0.13 -2.42
CA LEU A 92 -15.38 1.14 -3.09
C LEU A 92 -13.89 0.92 -2.78
N LEU A 93 -13.56 0.67 -1.51
CA LEU A 93 -12.19 0.34 -1.10
C LEU A 93 -11.72 -0.99 -1.69
N LEU A 94 -12.60 -1.99 -1.77
CA LEU A 94 -12.28 -3.25 -2.43
C LEU A 94 -11.95 -3.02 -3.90
N ALA A 95 -12.79 -2.30 -4.64
CA ALA A 95 -12.59 -2.02 -6.06
C ALA A 95 -11.29 -1.23 -6.31
N GLY A 96 -11.08 -0.15 -5.54
CA GLY A 96 -9.84 0.62 -5.62
C GLY A 96 -8.62 -0.23 -5.28
N GLY A 97 -8.72 -1.06 -4.23
CA GLY A 97 -7.64 -1.94 -3.82
C GLY A 97 -7.32 -3.04 -4.83
N THR A 98 -8.33 -3.63 -5.47
CA THR A 98 -8.13 -4.65 -6.52
C THR A 98 -7.46 -4.08 -7.77
N ILE A 99 -7.63 -2.79 -8.05
CA ILE A 99 -6.92 -2.10 -9.14
C ILE A 99 -5.51 -1.70 -8.71
N LEU A 100 -5.35 -1.19 -7.49
CA LEU A 100 -4.07 -0.71 -6.99
C LEU A 100 -3.07 -1.83 -6.71
N ALA A 101 -3.54 -2.97 -6.19
CA ALA A 101 -2.70 -4.12 -5.86
C ALA A 101 -1.84 -4.63 -7.03
N PRO A 102 -2.38 -4.94 -8.23
CA PRO A 102 -1.57 -5.39 -9.35
C PRO A 102 -0.60 -4.31 -9.84
N ILE A 103 -0.96 -3.03 -9.76
CA ILE A 103 -0.07 -1.92 -10.11
C ILE A 103 1.14 -1.90 -9.17
N LEU A 104 0.91 -2.00 -7.85
CA LEU A 104 2.00 -2.05 -6.87
C LEU A 104 2.85 -3.30 -7.00
N LEU A 105 2.23 -4.44 -7.31
CA LEU A 105 2.94 -5.70 -7.51
C LEU A 105 3.83 -5.63 -8.76
N LEU A 106 3.33 -5.06 -9.85
CA LEU A 106 4.10 -4.80 -11.07
C LEU A 106 5.24 -3.81 -10.80
N ALA A 107 4.98 -2.71 -10.11
CA ALA A 107 6.02 -1.74 -9.74
C ALA A 107 7.13 -2.39 -8.91
N THR A 108 6.74 -3.20 -7.91
CA THR A 108 7.68 -3.96 -7.07
C THR A 108 8.51 -4.94 -7.90
N TYR A 109 7.88 -5.65 -8.84
CA TYR A 109 8.58 -6.56 -9.75
C TYR A 109 9.60 -5.82 -10.64
N VAL A 110 9.21 -4.68 -11.22
CA VAL A 110 10.11 -3.86 -12.05
C VAL A 110 11.30 -3.34 -11.24
N ILE A 111 11.06 -2.89 -10.00
CA ILE A 111 12.12 -2.47 -9.07
C ILE A 111 13.10 -3.62 -8.82
N LEU A 112 12.58 -4.81 -8.50
CA LEU A 112 13.41 -5.99 -8.24
C LEU A 112 14.24 -6.37 -9.47
N ALA A 113 13.61 -6.41 -10.65
CA ALA A 113 14.28 -6.73 -11.91
C ALA A 113 15.40 -5.73 -12.26
N ARG A 114 15.24 -4.45 -11.91
CA ARG A 114 16.30 -3.44 -12.10
C ARG A 114 17.47 -3.65 -11.14
N ILE A 115 17.18 -3.97 -9.88
CA ILE A 115 18.21 -4.26 -8.87
C ILE A 115 19.01 -5.51 -9.29
N ASP A 116 18.34 -6.56 -9.79
CA ASP A 116 18.98 -7.80 -10.27
C ASP A 116 19.92 -7.55 -11.47
N GLN A 117 19.64 -6.53 -12.28
CA GLN A 117 20.53 -6.10 -13.37
C GLN A 117 21.72 -5.26 -12.89
N GLY A 118 21.86 -5.02 -11.58
CA GLY A 118 22.91 -4.21 -10.97
C GLY A 118 22.69 -2.69 -11.09
N PHE A 119 21.49 -2.27 -11.52
CA PHE A 119 21.14 -0.85 -11.65
C PHE A 119 20.38 -0.38 -10.44
N ALA A 120 20.61 0.88 -10.07
CA ALA A 120 19.75 1.55 -9.13
C ALA A 120 18.37 1.78 -9.79
N VAL A 121 17.29 1.82 -9.01
CA VAL A 121 15.91 1.87 -9.57
C VAL A 121 15.72 3.01 -10.57
N PHE A 122 16.35 4.15 -10.30
CA PHE A 122 16.29 5.37 -11.14
C PHE A 122 17.62 5.71 -11.83
N GLY A 123 18.59 4.78 -11.86
CA GLY A 123 19.96 4.98 -12.38
C GLY A 123 20.31 4.05 -13.53
#